data_AF-K6AS22-F1
#
_entry.id   AF-K6AS22-F1
#
_cell.length_a   1.000
_cell.length_b   1.000
_cell.length_c   1.000
_cell.angle_alpha   90.00
_cell.angle_beta   90.00
_cell.angle_gamma   90.00
#
_symmetry.space_group_name_H-M   'P 1'
#
loop_
_entity.id
_entity.type
_entity.pdbx_description
1 polymer ?
#
loop_
_entity_poly.entity_id
_entity_poly.type
_entity_poly.pdbx_seq_one_letter_code
_entity_poly.pdbx_strand_id
1 'polypeptide(L)'
;MENNKPANNEIQIELSEEMAQGTYANLAIISHSSSEFILDFIRVVPGAPKAQVKSRVILTPDNAQRLLFALQDNIKKFGEQLQAGNNNNKTANFEDFAGPTGEA
;
A
#
# COMPACT_ATOMS: atom_id res chain seq x y z
N MET A 1 -12.18 15.53 -38.79
CA MET A 1 -12.07 15.74 -37.33
C MET A 1 -11.39 14.50 -36.78
N GLU A 2 -10.10 14.61 -36.44
CA GLU A 2 -9.32 13.51 -35.84
C GLU A 2 -9.79 13.26 -34.42
N ASN A 3 -10.20 12.02 -34.14
CA ASN A 3 -10.57 11.56 -32.80
C ASN A 3 -9.30 11.27 -32.00
N ASN A 4 -8.78 12.27 -31.27
CA ASN A 4 -7.81 12.07 -30.21
C ASN A 4 -8.50 11.41 -29.01
N LYS A 5 -8.57 10.07 -28.98
CA LYS A 5 -8.85 9.33 -27.74
C LYS A 5 -7.59 9.40 -26.88
N PRO A 6 -7.65 9.87 -25.62
CA PRO A 6 -6.51 9.80 -24.73
C PRO A 6 -6.11 8.33 -24.59
N ALA A 7 -4.84 8.04 -24.87
CA ALA A 7 -4.26 6.73 -24.61
C ALA A 7 -4.29 6.51 -23.10
N ASN A 8 -5.27 5.74 -22.64
CA ASN A 8 -5.33 5.25 -21.27
C ASN A 8 -4.15 4.28 -21.10
N ASN A 9 -3.00 4.82 -20.70
CA ASN A 9 -1.80 4.05 -20.42
C ASN A 9 -1.99 3.39 -19.05
N GLU A 10 -2.86 2.39 -19.01
CA GLU A 10 -2.97 1.49 -17.86
C GLU A 10 -1.62 0.80 -17.72
N ILE A 11 -0.90 1.16 -16.66
CA ILE A 11 0.36 0.52 -16.32
C ILE A 11 0.00 -0.90 -15.91
N GLN A 12 0.35 -1.88 -16.75
CA GLN A 12 0.22 -3.28 -16.39
C GLN A 12 1.25 -3.59 -15.31
N ILE A 13 0.76 -3.90 -14.11
CA ILE A 13 1.61 -4.26 -12.97
C ILE A 13 1.80 -5.77 -12.98
N GLU A 14 3.03 -6.21 -13.18
CA GLU A 14 3.39 -7.62 -13.05
C GLU A 14 3.71 -7.93 -11.59
N LEU A 15 3.07 -8.98 -11.05
CA LEU A 15 3.33 -9.49 -9.71
C LEU A 15 3.97 -10.88 -9.85
N SER A 16 5.26 -11.00 -9.51
CA SER A 16 5.91 -12.31 -9.50
C SER A 16 5.31 -13.21 -8.43
N GLU A 17 5.33 -14.53 -8.65
CA GLU A 17 4.81 -15.51 -7.70
C GLU A 17 5.46 -15.38 -6.31
N GLU A 18 6.76 -15.06 -6.26
CA GLU A 18 7.48 -14.81 -5.01
C GLU A 18 6.91 -13.59 -4.26
N MET A 19 6.69 -12.47 -4.97
CA MET A 19 6.14 -11.26 -4.35
C MET A 19 4.66 -11.45 -3.94
N ALA A 20 3.92 -12.28 -4.67
CA ALA A 20 2.52 -12.61 -4.35
C ALA A 20 2.36 -13.34 -3.01
N GLN A 21 3.39 -14.05 -2.54
CA GLN A 21 3.36 -14.68 -1.21
C GLN A 21 3.37 -13.65 -0.07
N GLY A 22 3.88 -12.44 -0.34
CA GLY A 22 3.98 -11.37 0.62
C GLY A 22 4.98 -11.68 1.74
N THR A 23 5.09 -10.75 2.69
CA THR A 23 5.98 -10.92 3.84
C THR A 23 5.30 -10.41 5.11
N TYR A 24 5.24 -11.28 6.12
CA TYR A 24 4.66 -10.93 7.40
C TYR A 24 5.57 -10.00 8.22
N ALA A 25 4.98 -8.93 8.77
CA ALA A 25 5.58 -8.03 9.74
C ALA A 25 4.55 -7.66 10.82
N ASN A 26 5.03 -7.45 12.04
CA ASN A 26 4.21 -7.06 13.20
C ASN A 26 4.67 -5.73 13.83
N LEU A 27 5.71 -5.12 13.27
CA LEU A 27 6.21 -3.80 13.66
C LEU A 27 6.58 -3.04 12.38
N ALA A 28 6.22 -1.76 12.33
CA ALA A 28 6.71 -0.84 11.31
C ALA A 28 7.45 0.32 12.00
N ILE A 29 8.65 0.64 11.52
CA ILE A 29 9.42 1.82 11.94
C ILE A 29 9.48 2.77 10.76
N ILE A 30 9.10 4.02 10.99
CA ILE A 30 9.13 5.07 9.97
C ILE A 30 10.20 6.08 10.37
N SER A 31 11.15 6.30 9.47
CA SER A 31 12.14 7.37 9.59
C SER A 31 12.10 8.23 8.33
N HIS A 32 12.56 9.48 8.41
CA HIS A 32 12.50 10.38 7.27
C HIS A 32 13.61 11.43 7.29
N SER A 33 13.82 12.02 6.12
CA SER A 33 14.62 13.21 5.86
C SER A 33 13.77 14.20 5.05
N SER A 34 14.36 15.30 4.59
CA SER A 34 13.70 16.23 3.67
C SER A 34 13.36 15.59 2.31
N SER A 35 14.02 14.51 1.93
CA SER A 35 13.93 13.94 0.58
C SER A 35 13.29 12.56 0.53
N GLU A 36 13.30 11.83 1.65
CA GLU A 36 12.89 10.43 1.67
C GLU A 36 12.22 10.06 2.99
N PHE A 37 11.24 9.17 2.89
CA PHE A 37 10.64 8.40 3.97
C PHE A 37 11.06 6.93 3.82
N ILE A 38 11.52 6.33 4.91
CA ILE A 38 11.93 4.93 4.97
C ILE A 38 10.98 4.21 5.90
N LEU A 39 10.27 3.23 5.35
CA LEU A 39 9.34 2.35 6.07
C LEU A 39 10.00 0.98 6.21
N ASP A 40 10.43 0.66 7.43
CA ASP A 40 10.98 -0.65 7.79
C ASP A 40 9.92 -1.53 8.41
N PHE A 41 9.58 -2.62 7.74
CA PHE A 41 8.67 -3.64 8.23
C PHE A 41 9.47 -4.77 8.88
N ILE A 42 9.25 -4.96 10.18
CA ILE A 42 10.06 -5.81 11.04
C ILE A 42 9.20 -6.95 11.57
N ARG A 43 9.79 -8.15 11.63
CA ARG A 43 9.22 -9.28 12.36
C ARG A 43 9.96 -9.44 13.68
N VAL A 44 9.26 -9.13 14.78
CA VAL A 44 9.73 -9.38 16.14
C VAL A 44 9.18 -10.74 16.59
N VAL A 45 10.07 -11.65 16.96
CA VAL A 45 9.72 -12.98 17.48
C VAL A 45 10.03 -13.02 18.98
N PRO A 46 9.07 -13.38 19.85
CA PRO A 46 9.34 -13.54 21.28
C PRO A 46 10.48 -14.52 21.55
N GLY A 47 11.41 -14.14 22.41
CA GLY A 47 12.58 -14.96 22.76
C GLY A 47 13.71 -14.97 21.73
N ALA A 48 13.54 -14.35 20.56
CA ALA A 48 14.65 -14.14 19.63
C ALA A 48 15.54 -12.97 20.09
N PRO A 49 16.87 -13.12 20.04
CA PRO A 49 17.79 -12.08 20.53
C PRO A 49 17.84 -10.83 19.64
N LYS A 50 17.35 -10.92 18.39
CA LYS A 50 17.35 -9.83 17.42
C LYS A 50 16.09 -9.88 16.56
N ALA A 51 15.49 -8.73 16.32
CA ALA A 51 14.45 -8.59 15.32
C ALA A 51 15.08 -8.44 13.92
N GLN A 52 14.38 -8.90 12.89
CA GLN A 52 14.84 -8.80 11.50
C GLN A 52 13.93 -7.87 10.72
N VAL A 53 14.53 -6.93 9.98
CA VAL A 53 13.83 -6.18 8.93
C VAL A 53 13.52 -7.16 7.81
N LYS A 54 12.24 -7.25 7.48
CA LYS A 54 11.72 -8.20 6.49
C LYS A 54 11.45 -7.52 5.15
N SER A 55 11.10 -6.24 5.16
CA SER A 55 10.99 -5.41 3.97
C SER A 55 11.32 -3.97 4.32
N ARG A 56 11.88 -3.24 3.36
CA ARG A 56 12.10 -1.80 3.41
C ARG A 56 11.51 -1.17 2.17
N VAL A 57 10.66 -0.18 2.36
CA VAL A 57 10.12 0.66 1.28
C VAL A 57 10.62 2.08 1.48
N ILE A 58 11.13 2.69 0.42
CA ILE A 58 11.61 4.06 0.41
C ILE A 58 10.67 4.87 -0.48
N LEU A 59 10.17 5.98 0.04
CA LEU A 59 9.17 6.82 -0.62
C LEU A 59 9.60 8.29 -0.58
N THR A 60 9.33 9.02 -1.65
CA THR A 60 9.33 10.49 -1.59
C THR A 60 8.26 10.99 -0.63
N PRO A 61 8.40 12.22 -0.06
CA PRO A 61 7.39 12.80 0.83
C PRO A 61 5.97 12.81 0.25
N ASP A 62 5.83 13.14 -1.04
CA ASP A 62 4.52 13.15 -1.72
C ASP A 62 3.89 11.76 -1.78
N ASN A 63 4.68 10.72 -2.07
CA ASN A 63 4.20 9.34 -2.11
C ASN A 63 3.86 8.82 -0.71
N ALA A 64 4.63 9.22 0.32
CA ALA A 64 4.31 8.88 1.70
C ALA A 64 2.97 9.51 2.13
N GLN A 65 2.70 10.76 1.74
CA GLN A 65 1.43 11.41 2.02
C GLN A 65 0.25 10.73 1.29
N ARG A 66 0.42 10.37 0.02
CA ARG A 66 -0.59 9.61 -0.75
C ARG A 66 -0.88 8.26 -0.10
N LEU A 67 0.17 7.54 0.33
CA LEU A 67 0.03 6.27 1.04
C LEU A 67 -0.75 6.43 2.34
N LEU A 68 -0.46 7.47 3.14
CA LEU A 68 -1.15 7.73 4.40
C LEU A 68 -2.67 7.86 4.19
N PHE A 69 -3.08 8.70 3.24
CA PHE A 69 -4.50 8.93 2.99
C PHE A 69 -5.21 7.69 2.44
N ALA A 70 -4.58 6.98 1.49
CA ALA A 70 -5.12 5.73 0.97
C ALA A 70 -5.25 4.67 2.08
N LEU A 71 -4.24 4.53 2.93
CA LEU A 71 -4.26 3.56 4.03
C LEU A 71 -5.33 3.90 5.08
N GLN A 72 -5.48 5.18 5.45
CA GLN A 72 -6.52 5.63 6.37
C GLN A 72 -7.93 5.33 5.84
N ASP A 73 -8.19 5.65 4.58
CA ASP A 73 -9.49 5.38 3.95
C ASP A 73 -9.80 3.88 3.88
N ASN A 74 -8.82 3.06 3.50
CA ASN A 74 -8.99 1.60 3.44
C ASN A 74 -9.23 0.97 4.82
N ILE A 75 -8.53 1.42 5.87
CA ILE A 75 -8.77 0.95 7.24
C ILE A 75 -10.16 1.33 7.71
N LYS A 76 -10.62 2.55 7.39
CA LYS A 76 -11.97 3.01 7.74
C LYS A 76 -13.03 2.16 7.07
N LYS A 77 -12.94 1.98 5.75
CA LYS A 77 -13.85 1.12 4.96
C LYS A 77 -13.88 -0.31 5.50
N PHE A 78 -12.72 -0.87 5.85
CA PHE A 78 -12.64 -2.19 6.46
C PHE A 78 -13.38 -2.25 7.81
N GLY A 79 -13.20 -1.24 8.67
CA GLY A 79 -13.90 -1.14 9.94
C GLY A 79 -15.43 -1.05 9.79
N GLU A 80 -15.92 -0.30 8.80
CA GLU A 80 -17.34 -0.20 8.47
C GLU A 80 -17.91 -1.54 7.98
N GLN A 81 -17.17 -2.29 7.16
CA GLN A 81 -17.57 -3.62 6.68
C GLN A 81 -17.73 -4.62 7.83
N LEU A 82 -16.77 -4.63 8.78
CA LEU A 82 -16.84 -5.48 9.96
C LEU A 82 -18.09 -5.19 10.81
N GLN A 83 -18.44 -3.91 10.96
CA GLN A 83 -19.64 -3.50 11.72
C GLN A 83 -20.95 -3.85 11.00
N ALA A 84 -20.95 -3.82 9.66
CA ALA A 84 -22.13 -4.12 8.85
C ALA A 84 -22.49 -5.62 8.80
N GLY A 85 -21.72 -6.51 9.45
CA GLY A 85 -21.93 -7.97 9.41
C GLY A 85 -21.78 -8.57 8.01
N ASN A 86 -21.26 -7.80 7.05
CA ASN A 86 -21.02 -8.24 5.69
C ASN A 86 -19.71 -9.03 5.66
N ASN A 87 -19.82 -10.36 5.75
CA ASN A 87 -18.71 -11.30 5.61
C ASN A 87 -18.16 -11.40 4.17
N ASN A 88 -18.61 -10.53 3.26
CA ASN A 88 -18.06 -10.42 1.92
C ASN A 88 -16.71 -9.71 2.04
N ASN A 89 -15.65 -10.51 2.26
CA ASN A 89 -14.23 -10.15 2.16
C ASN A 89 -13.93 -9.51 0.79
N LYS A 90 -14.37 -8.28 0.55
CA LYS A 90 -13.78 -7.44 -0.50
C LYS A 90 -12.42 -7.01 0.04
N THR A 91 -11.40 -7.83 -0.24
CA THR A 91 -10.01 -7.36 -0.24
C THR A 91 -9.96 -6.09 -1.09
N ALA A 92 -9.41 -5.00 -0.55
CA ALA A 92 -9.21 -3.76 -1.30
C ALA A 92 -8.53 -4.10 -2.65
N ASN A 93 -9.18 -3.72 -3.75
CA ASN A 93 -8.61 -3.92 -5.08
C ASN A 93 -7.51 -2.88 -5.31
N PHE A 94 -6.55 -3.16 -6.19
CA PHE A 94 -5.50 -2.20 -6.53
C PHE A 94 -6.07 -0.84 -7.00
N GLU A 95 -7.23 -0.87 -7.66
CA GLU A 95 -8.01 0.32 -8.07
C GLU A 95 -8.44 1.21 -6.89
N ASP A 96 -8.54 0.67 -5.66
CA ASP A 96 -8.80 1.44 -4.45
C ASP A 96 -7.56 2.21 -3.96
N PHE A 97 -6.35 1.87 -4.45
CA PHE A 97 -5.07 2.49 -4.08
C PHE A 97 -4.53 3.44 -5.14
N ALA A 98 -4.79 3.15 -6.42
CA ALA A 98 -4.65 4.12 -7.48
C ALA A 98 -5.82 5.10 -7.34
N GLY A 99 -5.66 6.15 -6.50
CA GLY A 99 -6.62 7.26 -6.42
C GLY A 99 -7.00 7.74 -7.83
N PRO A 100 -8.15 8.44 -8.01
CA PRO A 100 -8.71 8.73 -9.32
C PRO A 100 -7.57 9.20 -10.24
N THR A 101 -7.25 8.38 -11.25
CA THR A 101 -6.35 8.76 -12.33
C THR A 101 -6.81 10.14 -12.75
N GLY A 102 -5.99 11.15 -12.46
CA GLY A 102 -6.44 12.53 -12.47
C GLY A 102 -7.22 12.80 -13.75
N GLU A 103 -8.49 13.17 -13.59
CA GLU A 103 -9.21 13.82 -14.67
C GLU A 103 -8.42 15.10 -14.97
N ALA A 104 -7.67 15.07 -16.06
CA ALA A 104 -7.12 16.24 -16.73
C ALA A 104 -8.11 16.68 -17.82
#